data_AF-A0A5A7ZPF8-F1
#
_entry.id   AF-A0A5A7ZPF8-F1
#
_cell.length_a   1.000
_cell.length_b   1.000
_cell.length_c   1.000
_cell.angle_alpha   90.00
_cell.angle_beta   90.00
_cell.angle_gamma   90.00
#
_symmetry.space_group_name_H-M   'P 1'
#
loop_
_entity.id
_entity.type
_entity.pdbx_description
1 polymer ?
#
loop_
_entity_poly.entity_id
_entity_poly.type
_entity_poly.pdbx_seq_one_letter_code
_entity_poly.pdbx_strand_id
1 'polypeptide(L)'
;MSTFDRLNATALTVDIDGIGYRGTTLAQLMAPPRSLTEAQVLPAIQSVLKGWVDEQAEALRQKVMTAGAGQAMEYQEVRDEAKAVLALDDPTKASGSDFPMLSASIGTNLDPNTGKPTSDIAGEARAASEEAKAWLAIGAPIRGARLKGKQSVDKAATIADACAVVDAISWPALS
;
A
#
# COMPACT_ATOMS: atom_id res chain seq x y z
N MET A 1 -10.91 15.72 12.90
CA MET A 1 -10.97 16.71 11.79
C MET A 1 -11.47 15.97 10.57
N SER A 2 -12.52 16.45 9.90
CA SER A 2 -13.04 15.77 8.70
C SER A 2 -12.08 15.93 7.52
N THR A 3 -12.22 15.09 6.49
CA THR A 3 -11.46 15.26 5.24
C THR A 3 -11.78 16.62 4.60
N PHE A 4 -13.02 17.09 4.72
CA PHE A 4 -13.43 18.39 4.19
C PHE A 4 -12.74 19.57 4.90
N ASP A 5 -12.61 19.51 6.23
CA ASP A 5 -11.87 20.51 7.01
C ASP A 5 -10.40 20.52 6.63
N ARG A 6 -9.79 19.33 6.51
CA ARG A 6 -8.40 19.18 6.07
C ARG A 6 -8.20 19.81 4.69
N LEU A 7 -9.11 19.56 3.75
CA LEU A 7 -9.03 20.09 2.38
C LEU A 7 -9.07 21.61 2.35
N ASN A 8 -9.91 22.23 3.18
CA ASN A 8 -9.98 23.69 3.27
C ASN A 8 -8.75 24.31 3.93
N ALA A 9 -8.08 23.59 4.84
CA ALA A 9 -6.89 24.06 5.52
C ALA A 9 -5.57 23.74 4.78
N THR A 10 -5.59 22.81 3.82
CA THR A 10 -4.38 22.35 3.12
C THR A 10 -4.05 23.25 1.94
N ALA A 11 -2.79 23.64 1.82
CA ALA A 11 -2.26 24.27 0.63
C ALA A 11 -2.16 23.23 -0.51
N LEU A 12 -2.92 23.46 -1.57
CA LEU A 12 -3.08 22.59 -2.71
C LEU A 12 -2.13 22.98 -3.85
N THR A 13 -1.72 21.95 -4.58
CA THR A 13 -1.07 22.03 -5.89
C THR A 13 -1.94 21.27 -6.86
N VAL A 14 -2.66 22.00 -7.71
CA VAL A 14 -3.66 21.44 -8.63
C VAL A 14 -3.60 22.15 -9.98
N ASP A 15 -3.95 21.44 -11.05
CA ASP A 15 -4.13 22.02 -12.37
C ASP A 15 -5.63 21.94 -12.72
N ILE A 16 -6.25 23.07 -13.07
CA ILE A 16 -7.67 23.18 -13.41
C ILE A 16 -7.76 23.92 -14.74
N ASP A 17 -8.43 23.32 -15.73
CA ASP A 17 -8.59 23.89 -17.08
C ASP A 17 -7.27 24.36 -17.74
N GLY A 18 -6.17 23.65 -17.47
CA GLY A 18 -4.83 23.98 -17.98
C GLY A 18 -4.09 25.07 -17.21
N ILE A 19 -4.67 25.60 -16.14
CA ILE A 19 -4.05 26.59 -15.26
C ILE A 19 -3.56 25.91 -13.98
N GLY A 20 -2.27 26.10 -13.69
CA GLY A 20 -1.67 25.59 -12.46
C GLY A 20 -1.87 26.52 -11.28
N TYR A 21 -2.51 26.00 -10.24
CA TYR A 21 -2.67 26.65 -8.95
C TYR A 21 -1.75 25.97 -7.93
N ARG A 22 -0.97 26.76 -7.21
CA ARG A 22 0.02 26.28 -6.23
C ARG A 22 -0.14 27.06 -4.93
N GLY A 23 0.03 26.39 -3.79
CA GLY A 23 -0.05 27.02 -2.48
C GLY A 23 -1.41 27.62 -2.15
N THR A 24 -2.49 27.13 -2.76
CA THR A 24 -3.85 27.68 -2.61
C THR A 24 -4.74 26.75 -1.82
N THR A 25 -5.74 27.27 -1.10
CA THR A 25 -6.79 26.41 -0.52
C THR A 25 -7.98 26.25 -1.46
N LEU A 26 -8.85 25.28 -1.17
CA LEU A 26 -10.14 25.13 -1.85
C LEU A 26 -10.98 26.42 -1.77
N ALA A 27 -11.09 27.00 -0.58
CA ALA A 27 -11.81 28.25 -0.37
C ALA A 27 -11.28 29.39 -1.26
N GLN A 28 -9.96 29.50 -1.41
CA GLN A 28 -9.35 30.52 -2.27
C GLN A 28 -9.54 30.25 -3.77
N LEU A 29 -9.75 28.99 -4.19
CA LEU A 29 -10.06 28.66 -5.58
C LEU A 29 -11.48 29.11 -5.96
N MET A 30 -12.43 28.95 -5.04
CA MET A 30 -13.84 29.27 -5.24
C MET A 30 -14.20 30.73 -4.94
N ALA A 31 -13.36 31.45 -4.19
CA ALA A 31 -13.54 32.86 -3.88
C ALA A 31 -12.96 33.80 -4.98
N PRO A 32 -13.39 35.07 -5.02
CA PRO A 32 -12.76 36.08 -5.87
C PRO A 32 -11.25 36.23 -5.57
N PRO A 33 -10.43 36.53 -6.59
CA PRO A 33 -10.81 36.84 -7.97
C PRO A 33 -10.98 35.61 -8.87
N ARG A 34 -10.72 34.39 -8.37
CA ARG A 34 -10.73 33.18 -9.20
C ARG A 34 -12.15 32.72 -9.52
N SER A 35 -13.02 32.71 -8.51
CA SER A 35 -14.44 32.39 -8.64
C SER A 35 -14.72 31.09 -9.42
N LEU A 36 -13.86 30.08 -9.26
CA LEU A 36 -14.04 28.79 -9.94
C LEU A 36 -15.28 28.09 -9.41
N THR A 37 -16.05 27.49 -10.31
CA THR A 37 -17.22 26.69 -9.93
C THR A 37 -16.79 25.35 -9.35
N GLU A 38 -17.64 24.75 -8.52
CA GLU A 38 -17.38 23.41 -7.97
C GLU A 38 -17.15 22.37 -9.08
N ALA A 39 -17.90 22.45 -10.18
CA ALA A 39 -17.75 21.54 -11.32
C ALA A 39 -16.35 21.63 -11.97
N GLN A 40 -15.75 22.82 -12.03
CA GLN A 40 -14.38 22.99 -12.54
C GLN A 40 -13.33 22.45 -11.57
N VAL A 41 -13.56 22.62 -10.27
CA VAL A 41 -12.59 22.27 -9.22
C VAL A 41 -12.63 20.78 -8.88
N LEU A 42 -13.80 20.14 -8.96
CA LEU A 42 -14.04 18.77 -8.52
C LEU A 42 -13.03 17.74 -9.09
N PRO A 43 -12.72 17.70 -10.39
CA PRO A 43 -11.78 16.71 -10.92
C PRO A 43 -10.37 16.81 -10.30
N ALA A 44 -9.90 18.05 -10.08
CA ALA A 44 -8.61 18.29 -9.44
C ALA A 44 -8.63 17.85 -7.97
N ILE A 45 -9.73 18.12 -7.26
CA ILE A 45 -9.89 17.70 -5.86
C ILE A 45 -10.01 16.19 -5.73
N GLN A 46 -10.75 15.52 -6.62
CA GLN A 46 -10.78 14.05 -6.65
C GLN A 46 -9.38 13.46 -6.81
N SER A 47 -8.51 14.08 -7.62
CA SER A 47 -7.11 13.68 -7.73
C SER A 47 -6.34 13.82 -6.40
N VAL A 48 -6.48 14.96 -5.72
CA VAL A 48 -5.87 15.20 -4.39
C VAL A 48 -6.35 14.15 -3.37
N LEU A 49 -7.67 13.94 -3.29
CA LEU A 49 -8.27 13.00 -2.35
C LEU A 49 -7.81 11.56 -2.62
N LYS A 50 -7.71 11.15 -3.89
CA LYS A 50 -7.13 9.85 -4.27
C LYS A 50 -5.68 9.71 -3.82
N GLY A 51 -4.90 10.80 -3.88
CA GLY A 51 -3.56 10.86 -3.32
C GLY A 51 -3.55 10.58 -1.80
N TRP A 52 -4.45 11.20 -1.05
CA TRP A 52 -4.58 10.94 0.39
C TRP A 52 -5.04 9.51 0.72
N VAL A 53 -5.84 8.89 -0.15
CA VAL A 53 -6.20 7.47 -0.01
C VAL A 53 -4.97 6.58 -0.24
N ASP A 54 -4.11 6.91 -1.20
CA ASP A 54 -2.84 6.21 -1.41
C ASP A 54 -1.88 6.40 -0.21
N GLU A 55 -1.77 7.62 0.33
CA GLU A 55 -0.98 7.93 1.54
C GLU A 55 -1.45 7.11 2.75
N GLN A 56 -2.77 7.05 3.00
CA GLN A 56 -3.32 6.27 4.11
C GLN A 56 -3.06 4.77 3.94
N ALA A 57 -3.22 4.23 2.73
CA ALA A 57 -2.90 2.83 2.45
C ALA A 57 -1.42 2.53 2.71
N GLU A 58 -0.53 3.46 2.33
CA GLU A 58 0.90 3.30 2.55
C GLU A 58 1.29 3.41 4.02
N ALA A 59 0.71 4.36 4.76
CA ALA A 59 0.89 4.46 6.20
C ALA A 59 0.47 3.17 6.94
N LEU A 60 -0.54 2.44 6.45
CA LEU A 60 -0.90 1.14 6.99
C LEU A 60 0.13 0.05 6.65
N ARG A 61 0.64 0.00 5.42
CA ARG A 61 1.69 -0.98 5.04
C ARG A 61 2.96 -0.77 5.85
N GLN A 62 3.36 0.48 6.05
CA GLN A 62 4.57 0.83 6.81
C GLN A 62 4.51 0.42 8.29
N LYS A 63 3.33 0.15 8.85
CA LYS A 63 3.19 -0.37 10.22
C LYS A 63 3.59 -1.84 10.35
N VAL A 64 3.61 -2.59 9.24
CA VAL A 64 3.85 -4.05 9.23
C VAL A 64 4.98 -4.47 8.29
N MET A 65 5.60 -3.52 7.59
CA MET A 65 6.70 -3.78 6.67
C MET A 65 7.98 -3.12 7.16
N THR A 66 9.11 -3.81 7.00
CA THR A 66 10.44 -3.23 7.20
C THR A 66 10.71 -2.17 6.13
N ALA A 67 11.20 -1.01 6.54
CA ALA A 67 11.47 0.10 5.64
C ALA A 67 12.78 -0.09 4.87
N GLY A 68 12.76 0.12 3.55
CA GLY A 68 13.96 0.19 2.72
C GLY A 68 13.84 -0.56 1.40
N ALA A 69 14.21 0.10 0.30
CA ALA A 69 14.14 -0.50 -1.04
C ALA A 69 15.09 -1.70 -1.21
N GLY A 70 16.27 -1.67 -0.56
CA GLY A 70 17.23 -2.78 -0.57
C GLY A 70 16.64 -4.06 0.04
N GLN A 71 16.08 -3.95 1.25
CA GLN A 71 15.44 -5.07 1.93
C GLN A 71 14.19 -5.57 1.20
N ALA A 72 13.44 -4.68 0.54
CA ALA A 72 12.31 -5.09 -0.28
C ALA A 72 12.72 -6.00 -1.46
N MET A 73 13.90 -5.75 -2.06
CA MET A 73 14.45 -6.63 -3.10
C MET A 73 14.90 -7.97 -2.52
N GLU A 74 15.55 -7.98 -1.35
CA GLU A 74 15.93 -9.21 -0.65
C GLU A 74 14.70 -10.07 -0.35
N TYR A 75 13.62 -9.49 0.20
CA TYR A 75 12.39 -10.22 0.46
C TYR A 75 11.70 -10.73 -0.81
N GLN A 76 11.82 -10.01 -1.93
CA GLN A 76 11.28 -10.49 -3.21
C GLN A 76 12.07 -11.71 -3.70
N GLU A 77 13.40 -11.65 -3.65
CA GLU A 77 14.26 -12.77 -4.04
C GLU A 77 14.02 -14.00 -3.15
N VAL A 78 13.98 -13.82 -1.82
CA VAL A 78 13.65 -14.88 -0.86
C VAL A 78 12.31 -15.55 -1.20
N ARG A 79 11.28 -14.77 -1.57
CA ARG A 79 9.98 -15.33 -1.98
C ARG A 79 10.07 -16.11 -3.29
N ASP A 80 10.90 -15.68 -4.24
CA ASP A 80 11.00 -16.34 -5.53
C ASP A 80 11.85 -17.62 -5.43
N GLU A 81 12.95 -17.61 -4.67
CA GLU A 81 13.68 -18.82 -4.28
C GLU A 81 12.77 -19.80 -3.54
N ALA A 82 11.98 -19.33 -2.57
CA ALA A 82 11.07 -20.20 -1.80
C ALA A 82 10.02 -20.89 -2.70
N LYS A 83 9.44 -20.17 -3.67
CA LYS A 83 8.53 -20.77 -4.66
C LYS A 83 9.23 -21.83 -5.51
N ALA A 84 10.46 -21.55 -5.94
CA ALA A 84 11.23 -22.48 -6.77
C ALA A 84 11.56 -23.76 -6.00
N VAL A 85 12.03 -23.65 -4.74
CA VAL A 85 12.31 -24.80 -3.86
C VAL A 85 11.06 -25.64 -3.63
N LEU A 86 9.93 -25.00 -3.32
CA LEU A 86 8.67 -25.70 -3.06
C LEU A 86 8.03 -26.33 -4.31
N ALA A 87 8.49 -25.97 -5.51
CA ALA A 87 8.06 -26.55 -6.77
C ALA A 87 8.94 -27.74 -7.23
N LEU A 88 10.05 -28.03 -6.54
CA LEU A 88 10.88 -29.20 -6.83
C LEU A 88 10.14 -30.51 -6.50
N ASP A 89 10.39 -31.54 -7.29
CA ASP A 89 9.89 -32.90 -7.00
C ASP A 89 10.39 -33.41 -5.64
N ASP A 90 11.60 -32.99 -5.24
CA ASP A 90 12.20 -33.27 -3.94
C ASP A 90 12.92 -32.02 -3.40
N PRO A 91 12.22 -31.19 -2.61
CA PRO A 91 12.78 -29.96 -2.04
C PRO A 91 14.00 -30.19 -1.12
N THR A 92 14.20 -31.40 -0.62
CA THR A 92 15.35 -31.72 0.26
C THR A 92 16.68 -31.76 -0.50
N LYS A 93 16.63 -31.79 -1.83
CA LYS A 93 17.80 -31.74 -2.72
C LYS A 93 18.19 -30.32 -3.15
N ALA A 94 17.49 -29.30 -2.66
CA ALA A 94 17.85 -27.91 -2.93
C ALA A 94 19.28 -27.61 -2.43
N SER A 95 20.09 -26.98 -3.29
CA SER A 95 21.48 -26.60 -2.98
C SER A 95 21.58 -25.12 -2.64
N GLY A 96 22.46 -24.77 -1.71
CA GLY A 96 22.69 -23.36 -1.34
C GLY A 96 23.34 -22.52 -2.45
N SER A 97 23.99 -23.15 -3.44
CA SER A 97 24.46 -22.45 -4.64
C SER A 97 23.32 -21.95 -5.52
N ASP A 98 22.20 -22.66 -5.50
CA ASP A 98 21.06 -22.40 -6.37
C ASP A 98 20.04 -21.48 -5.68
N PHE A 99 20.04 -21.48 -4.35
CA PHE A 99 19.18 -20.69 -3.48
C PHE A 99 20.00 -19.96 -2.40
N PRO A 100 20.87 -19.01 -2.80
CA PRO A 100 21.79 -18.35 -1.89
C PRO A 100 21.09 -17.51 -0.82
N MET A 101 19.93 -16.91 -1.11
CA MET A 101 19.22 -16.09 -0.11
C MET A 101 18.62 -16.95 0.99
N LEU A 102 17.97 -18.06 0.64
CA LEU A 102 17.46 -19.02 1.64
C LEU A 102 18.59 -19.71 2.38
N SER A 103 19.68 -20.07 1.69
CA SER A 103 20.85 -20.67 2.34
C SER A 103 21.46 -19.74 3.39
N ALA A 104 21.45 -18.43 3.16
CA ALA A 104 22.02 -17.46 4.08
C ALA A 104 21.19 -17.29 5.37
N SER A 105 19.90 -17.66 5.38
CA SER A 105 19.00 -17.46 6.52
C SER A 105 18.67 -18.75 7.30
N ILE A 106 19.25 -19.90 6.95
CA ILE A 106 19.06 -21.16 7.68
C ILE A 106 19.34 -20.98 9.18
N GLY A 107 18.40 -21.43 10.02
CA GLY A 107 18.49 -21.38 11.48
C GLY A 107 18.08 -20.05 12.09
N THR A 108 17.79 -19.02 11.28
CA THR A 108 17.30 -17.72 11.78
C THR A 108 15.78 -17.69 11.93
N ASN A 109 15.07 -18.47 11.12
CA ASN A 109 13.61 -18.57 11.14
C ASN A 109 13.14 -19.90 11.76
N LEU A 110 11.86 -19.94 12.14
CA LEU A 110 11.21 -21.18 12.61
C LEU A 110 10.54 -21.89 11.44
N ASP A 111 10.77 -23.20 11.31
CA ASP A 111 10.04 -24.03 10.36
C ASP A 111 8.60 -24.21 10.86
N PRO A 112 7.57 -23.76 10.08
CA PRO A 112 6.18 -23.83 10.50
C PRO A 112 5.68 -25.26 10.75
N ASN A 113 6.33 -26.27 10.17
CA ASN A 113 5.94 -27.67 10.38
C ASN A 113 6.42 -28.22 11.72
N THR A 114 7.52 -27.69 12.28
CA THR A 114 8.17 -28.27 13.46
C THR A 114 8.20 -27.33 14.66
N GLY A 115 8.00 -26.03 14.45
CA GLY A 115 8.14 -25.00 15.47
C GLY A 115 9.58 -24.81 15.98
N LYS A 116 10.57 -25.38 15.29
CA LYS A 116 12.00 -25.29 15.64
C LYS A 116 12.74 -24.45 14.60
N PRO A 117 13.96 -23.95 14.91
CA PRO A 117 14.80 -23.30 13.90
C PRO A 117 14.95 -24.14 12.64
N THR A 118 14.91 -23.51 11.47
CA THR A 118 15.10 -24.18 10.19
C THR A 118 16.48 -24.85 10.14
N SER A 119 16.55 -26.07 9.62
CA SER A 119 17.80 -26.84 9.51
C SER A 119 18.30 -27.02 8.08
N ASP A 120 17.49 -26.63 7.11
CA ASP A 120 17.75 -26.78 5.68
C ASP A 120 16.99 -25.73 4.85
N ILE A 121 17.29 -25.68 3.55
CA ILE A 121 16.68 -24.76 2.58
C ILE A 121 15.18 -25.01 2.44
N ALA A 122 14.73 -26.26 2.56
CA ALA A 122 13.30 -26.59 2.45
C ALA A 122 12.49 -26.03 3.63
N GLY A 123 13.05 -26.07 4.85
CA GLY A 123 12.50 -25.44 6.04
C GLY A 123 12.44 -23.93 5.90
N GLU A 124 13.50 -23.34 5.36
CA GLU A 124 13.55 -21.91 5.11
C GLU A 124 12.53 -21.45 4.06
N ALA A 125 12.41 -22.20 2.97
CA ALA A 125 11.40 -21.95 1.94
C ALA A 125 9.96 -22.03 2.50
N ARG A 126 9.69 -22.96 3.42
CA ARG A 126 8.40 -23.03 4.13
C ARG A 126 8.17 -21.79 5.00
N ALA A 127 9.16 -21.39 5.79
CA ALA A 127 9.07 -20.20 6.63
C ALA A 127 8.80 -18.93 5.81
N ALA A 128 9.57 -18.72 4.73
CA ALA A 128 9.37 -17.61 3.79
C ALA A 128 8.00 -17.63 3.10
N SER A 129 7.50 -18.82 2.76
CA SER A 129 6.15 -18.98 2.18
C SER A 129 5.05 -18.58 3.16
N GLU A 130 5.16 -18.97 4.44
CA GLU A 130 4.21 -18.57 5.48
C GLU A 130 4.26 -17.07 5.76
N GLU A 131 5.44 -16.46 5.81
CA GLU A 131 5.57 -15.00 5.93
C GLU A 131 4.92 -14.27 4.75
N ALA A 132 5.12 -14.75 3.52
CA ALA A 132 4.48 -14.19 2.34
C ALA A 132 2.94 -14.29 2.40
N LYS A 133 2.40 -15.41 2.91
CA LYS A 133 0.95 -15.58 3.12
C LYS A 133 0.44 -14.62 4.19
N ALA A 134 1.16 -14.46 5.30
CA ALA A 134 0.81 -13.52 6.37
C ALA A 134 0.77 -12.08 5.83
N TRP A 135 1.77 -11.68 5.03
CA TRP A 135 1.76 -10.38 4.36
C TRP A 135 0.57 -10.23 3.41
N LEU A 136 0.26 -11.25 2.59
CA LEU A 136 -0.88 -11.21 1.68
C LEU A 136 -2.21 -11.05 2.41
N ALA A 137 -2.37 -11.70 3.56
CA ALA A 137 -3.57 -11.60 4.40
C ALA A 137 -3.81 -10.17 4.89
N ILE A 138 -2.76 -9.38 5.09
CA ILE A 138 -2.84 -7.97 5.50
C ILE A 138 -2.91 -7.03 4.27
N GLY A 139 -2.04 -7.24 3.29
CA GLY A 139 -1.86 -6.35 2.14
C GLY A 139 -3.03 -6.36 1.16
N ALA A 140 -3.68 -7.52 0.96
CA ALA A 140 -4.80 -7.62 0.02
C ALA A 140 -6.04 -6.84 0.49
N PRO A 141 -6.50 -6.92 1.76
CA PRO A 141 -7.55 -6.05 2.28
C PRO A 141 -7.24 -4.56 2.15
N ILE A 142 -6.01 -4.13 2.49
CA ILE A 142 -5.58 -2.72 2.34
C ILE A 142 -5.70 -2.29 0.87
N ARG A 143 -5.22 -3.12 -0.07
CA ARG A 143 -5.34 -2.86 -1.51
C ARG A 143 -6.81 -2.76 -1.93
N GLY A 144 -7.66 -3.65 -1.45
CA GLY A 144 -9.09 -3.67 -1.74
C GLY A 144 -9.78 -2.38 -1.29
N ALA A 145 -9.57 -1.98 -0.04
CA ALA A 145 -10.12 -0.73 0.52
C ALA A 145 -9.64 0.50 -0.27
N ARG A 146 -8.34 0.58 -0.58
CA ARG A 146 -7.76 1.66 -1.38
C ARG A 146 -8.39 1.78 -2.76
N LEU A 147 -8.47 0.68 -3.51
CA LEU A 147 -8.98 0.70 -4.88
C LEU A 147 -10.48 1.03 -4.94
N LYS A 148 -11.28 0.44 -4.04
CA LYS A 148 -12.71 0.75 -3.93
C LYS A 148 -12.94 2.20 -3.49
N GLY A 149 -12.18 2.68 -2.51
CA GLY A 149 -12.23 4.07 -2.04
C GLY A 149 -11.96 5.06 -3.18
N LYS A 150 -10.88 4.86 -3.95
CA LYS A 150 -10.57 5.71 -5.11
C LYS A 150 -11.67 5.67 -6.17
N GLN A 151 -12.23 4.49 -6.45
CA GLN A 151 -13.34 4.36 -7.38
C GLN A 151 -14.60 5.12 -6.90
N SER A 152 -14.89 5.09 -5.60
CA SER A 152 -16.02 5.83 -5.02
C SER A 152 -15.77 7.34 -5.06
N VAL A 153 -14.52 7.80 -4.83
CA VAL A 153 -14.15 9.21 -4.98
C VAL A 153 -14.39 9.69 -6.40
N ASP A 154 -14.00 8.89 -7.42
CA ASP A 154 -14.23 9.22 -8.83
C ASP A 154 -15.72 9.34 -9.19
N LYS A 155 -16.60 8.63 -8.47
CA LYS A 155 -18.06 8.65 -8.69
C LYS A 155 -18.79 9.75 -7.94
N ALA A 156 -18.12 10.43 -7.00
CA ALA A 156 -18.74 11.50 -6.23
C ALA A 156 -19.11 12.68 -7.13
N ALA A 157 -20.31 13.23 -6.95
CA ALA A 157 -20.82 14.33 -7.77
C ALA A 157 -20.44 15.72 -7.21
N THR A 158 -20.02 15.78 -5.94
CA THR A 158 -19.65 17.02 -5.25
C THR A 158 -18.36 16.83 -4.46
N ILE A 159 -17.71 17.93 -4.09
CA ILE A 159 -16.49 17.90 -3.27
C ILE A 159 -16.80 17.36 -1.88
N ALA A 160 -17.96 17.74 -1.32
CA ALA A 160 -18.42 17.26 -0.02
C ALA A 160 -18.62 15.73 -0.03
N ASP A 161 -19.29 15.19 -1.06
CA ASP A 161 -19.48 13.74 -1.20
C ASP A 161 -18.14 13.02 -1.37
N ALA A 162 -17.22 13.58 -2.16
CA ALA A 162 -15.89 13.00 -2.35
C ALA A 162 -15.10 12.94 -1.03
N CYS A 163 -15.18 13.97 -0.20
CA CYS A 163 -14.57 13.98 1.14
C CYS A 163 -15.24 12.96 2.06
N ALA A 164 -16.57 12.87 2.06
CA ALA A 164 -17.32 11.91 2.86
C ALA A 164 -16.98 10.46 2.49
N VAL A 165 -16.75 10.17 1.20
CA VAL A 165 -16.26 8.87 0.75
C VAL A 165 -14.91 8.53 1.40
N VAL A 166 -13.96 9.47 1.42
CA VAL A 166 -12.63 9.26 2.04
C VAL A 166 -12.77 8.98 3.54
N ASP A 167 -13.58 9.77 4.24
CA ASP A 167 -13.85 9.59 5.67
C ASP A 167 -14.52 8.25 5.98
N ALA A 168 -15.32 7.73 5.05
CA ALA A 168 -16.05 6.47 5.18
C ALA A 168 -15.24 5.22 4.76
N ILE A 169 -13.98 5.35 4.32
CA ILE A 169 -13.17 4.18 3.97
C ILE A 169 -12.91 3.34 5.22
N SER A 170 -13.51 2.15 5.23
CA SER A 170 -13.23 1.14 6.25
C SER A 170 -11.89 0.46 5.97
N TRP A 171 -10.84 0.95 6.61
CA TRP A 171 -9.52 0.30 6.58
C TRP A 171 -9.50 -0.97 7.45
N PRO A 172 -8.76 -2.02 7.04
CA PRO A 172 -8.63 -3.21 7.86
C PRO A 172 -7.86 -2.90 9.15
N ALA A 173 -8.26 -3.55 10.24
CA ALA A 173 -7.44 -3.58 11.45
C ALA A 173 -6.14 -4.35 11.17
N LEU A 174 -5.03 -3.84 11.70
CA LEU A 174 -3.76 -4.55 11.73
C LEU A 174 -3.76 -5.34 13.04
N SER A 175 -4.12 -6.62 12.98
CA SER A 175 -4.05 -7.56 14.11
C SER A 175 -2.77 -8.33 14.10
#